data_AF-A0A101MB43-F1
#
_entry.id   AF-A0A101MB43-F1
#
_cell.length_a   1.000
_cell.length_b   1.000
_cell.length_c   1.000
_cell.angle_alpha   90.00
_cell.angle_beta   90.00
_cell.angle_gamma   90.00
#
_symmetry.space_group_name_H-M   'P 1'
#
loop_
_entity.id
_entity.type
_entity.pdbx_description
1 polymer ?
#
loop_
_entity_poly.entity_id
_entity_poly.type
_entity_poly.pdbx_seq_one_letter_code
_entity_poly.pdbx_strand_id
1 'polypeptide(L)'
;MIYHGAFNATSTELEEHLEEVGEVVPQWVYSMYSQTHFHSTTHEVLGVISGSARLCFGGEENPERFEPTVQRGDLIIVPAGVGHRLLEDLHGNEEEFQMVGAYPHGKQWDMCYGKPEEKAKVQRIKDVAWFRQDPLYGVDGPALHI
;
A
#
# COMPACT_ATOMS: atom_id res chain seq x y z
N MET A 1 -4.02 -0.90 7.10
CA MET A 1 -4.59 -2.22 7.44
C MET A 1 -3.77 -3.28 6.73
N ILE A 2 -3.63 -4.49 7.28
CA ILE A 2 -2.95 -5.61 6.62
C ILE A 2 -3.85 -6.83 6.67
N TYR A 3 -4.09 -7.44 5.51
CA TYR A 3 -4.82 -8.69 5.36
C TYR A 3 -3.79 -9.79 5.20
N HIS A 4 -3.63 -10.62 6.22
CA HIS A 4 -2.58 -11.63 6.22
C HIS A 4 -3.00 -12.90 5.46
N GLY A 5 -2.16 -13.36 4.53
CA GLY A 5 -2.41 -14.57 3.73
C GLY A 5 -3.76 -14.54 2.99
N ALA A 6 -4.16 -13.35 2.55
CA ALA A 6 -5.48 -13.06 2.01
C ALA A 6 -5.71 -13.63 0.61
N PHE A 7 -4.64 -13.86 -0.14
CA PHE A 7 -4.68 -14.41 -1.49
C PHE A 7 -3.47 -15.33 -1.77
N ASN A 8 -3.57 -16.17 -2.80
CA ASN A 8 -2.46 -16.91 -3.36
C ASN A 8 -2.55 -16.82 -4.89
N ALA A 9 -1.87 -15.82 -5.45
CA ALA A 9 -1.95 -15.45 -6.85
C ALA A 9 -0.56 -15.05 -7.38
N THR A 10 -0.42 -15.08 -8.70
CA THR A 10 0.62 -14.37 -9.45
C THR A 10 0.28 -12.87 -9.55
N SER A 11 1.19 -12.04 -10.08
CA SER A 11 0.90 -10.62 -10.31
C SER A 11 -0.26 -10.43 -11.28
N THR A 12 -0.30 -11.14 -12.41
CA THR A 12 -1.37 -11.04 -13.40
C THR A 12 -2.73 -11.42 -12.80
N GLU A 13 -2.81 -12.54 -12.08
CA GLU A 13 -4.07 -12.98 -11.46
C GLU A 13 -4.57 -11.97 -10.40
N LEU A 14 -3.65 -11.38 -9.62
CA LEU A 14 -4.03 -10.36 -8.65
C LEU A 14 -4.48 -9.06 -9.34
N GLU A 15 -3.78 -8.63 -10.38
CA GLU A 15 -4.14 -7.45 -11.17
C GLU A 15 -5.54 -7.60 -11.78
N GLU A 16 -5.80 -8.73 -12.44
CA GLU A 16 -7.11 -9.07 -13.01
C GLU A 16 -8.20 -9.07 -11.92
N HIS A 17 -7.93 -9.69 -10.76
CA HIS A 17 -8.88 -9.71 -9.65
C HIS A 17 -9.20 -8.31 -9.10
N LEU A 18 -8.19 -7.45 -8.94
CA LEU A 18 -8.38 -6.07 -8.48
C LEU A 18 -9.22 -5.25 -9.49
N GLU A 19 -8.99 -5.46 -10.79
CA GLU A 19 -9.79 -4.84 -11.85
C GLU A 19 -11.24 -5.35 -11.89
N GLU A 20 -11.44 -6.65 -11.68
CA GLU A 20 -12.76 -7.28 -11.60
C GLU A 20 -13.58 -6.76 -10.41
N VAL A 21 -12.93 -6.60 -9.25
CA VAL A 21 -13.52 -5.94 -8.08
C VAL A 21 -13.83 -4.48 -8.44
N GLY A 22 -12.89 -3.77 -9.07
CA GLY A 22 -13.14 -2.45 -9.66
C GLY A 22 -13.13 -1.29 -8.67
N GLU A 23 -12.57 -1.47 -7.47
CA GLU A 23 -12.34 -0.35 -6.53
C GLU A 23 -11.02 0.37 -6.82
N VAL A 24 -10.00 -0.38 -7.24
CA VAL A 24 -8.64 0.13 -7.51
C VAL A 24 -8.12 -0.37 -8.86
N VAL A 25 -7.21 0.40 -9.43
CA VAL A 25 -6.52 0.08 -10.69
C VAL A 25 -5.06 -0.25 -10.38
N PRO A 26 -4.58 -1.46 -10.71
CA PRO A 26 -3.16 -1.78 -10.64
C PRO A 26 -2.34 -0.91 -11.60
N GLN A 27 -1.14 -0.49 -11.18
CA GLN A 27 -0.30 0.41 -11.98
C GLN A 27 1.14 -0.07 -12.15
N TRP A 28 1.64 -0.90 -11.23
CA TRP A 28 3.03 -1.34 -11.26
C TRP A 28 3.24 -2.62 -10.47
N VAL A 29 4.32 -3.34 -10.81
CA VAL A 29 4.88 -4.44 -10.02
C VAL A 29 6.31 -4.08 -9.63
N TYR A 30 6.56 -3.87 -8.34
CA TYR A 30 7.86 -3.42 -7.84
C TYR A 30 8.01 -3.64 -6.33
N SER A 31 9.22 -3.44 -5.82
CA SER A 31 9.50 -3.41 -4.38
C SER A 31 9.07 -2.07 -3.75
N MET A 32 9.23 -1.91 -2.42
CA MET A 32 8.96 -0.64 -1.75
C MET A 32 10.21 0.25 -1.72
N TYR A 33 10.06 1.57 -1.91
CA TYR A 33 11.19 2.48 -1.78
C TYR A 33 11.77 2.48 -0.36
N SER A 34 13.10 2.53 -0.28
CA SER A 34 13.82 2.67 1.00
C SER A 34 13.80 4.11 1.54
N GLN A 35 13.36 5.10 0.77
CA GLN A 35 13.15 6.45 1.28
C GLN A 35 11.73 6.60 1.81
N THR A 36 11.58 7.07 3.05
CA THR A 36 10.25 7.40 3.62
C THR A 36 9.53 8.38 2.70
N HIS A 37 8.33 8.00 2.27
CA HIS A 37 7.45 8.84 1.48
C HIS A 37 5.99 8.62 1.87
N PHE A 38 5.12 9.52 1.45
CA PHE A 38 3.67 9.36 1.56
C PHE A 38 2.96 9.94 0.34
N HIS A 39 1.70 9.56 0.17
CA HIS A 39 0.81 10.11 -0.84
C HIS A 39 -0.21 11.04 -0.20
N SER A 40 -0.32 12.27 -0.71
CA SER A 40 -1.26 13.27 -0.20
C SER A 40 -2.62 13.24 -0.90
N THR A 41 -2.70 12.53 -2.03
CA THR A 41 -3.83 12.57 -2.96
C THR A 41 -4.68 11.30 -2.98
N THR A 42 -4.16 10.20 -2.43
CA THR A 42 -4.78 8.88 -2.57
C THR A 42 -4.36 7.92 -1.47
N HIS A 43 -5.23 6.95 -1.19
CA HIS A 43 -4.86 5.70 -0.53
C HIS A 43 -4.10 4.82 -1.52
N GLU A 44 -3.29 3.91 -1.00
CA GLU A 44 -2.53 2.94 -1.78
C GLU A 44 -2.85 1.52 -1.31
N VAL A 45 -3.01 0.62 -2.27
CA VAL A 45 -3.23 -0.80 -2.06
C VAL A 45 -2.01 -1.55 -2.59
N LEU A 46 -1.37 -2.33 -1.73
CA LEU A 46 -0.17 -3.10 -2.05
C LEU A 46 -0.43 -4.57 -1.81
N GLY A 47 -0.41 -5.39 -2.86
CA GLY A 47 -0.49 -6.85 -2.73
C GLY A 47 0.88 -7.49 -2.88
N VAL A 48 1.36 -8.19 -1.85
CA VAL A 48 2.67 -8.84 -1.88
C VAL A 48 2.59 -10.13 -2.72
N ILE A 49 3.30 -10.15 -3.85
CA ILE A 49 3.23 -11.26 -4.82
C ILE A 49 4.45 -12.20 -4.76
N SER A 50 5.55 -11.77 -4.13
CA SER A 50 6.81 -12.51 -4.02
C SER A 50 7.60 -12.07 -2.79
N GLY A 51 8.35 -12.99 -2.20
CA GLY A 51 9.28 -12.72 -1.10
C GLY A 51 8.62 -12.25 0.20
N SER A 52 9.44 -11.64 1.05
CA SER A 52 9.02 -11.02 2.31
C SER A 52 9.91 -9.83 2.66
N ALA A 53 9.37 -8.89 3.43
CA ALA A 53 10.10 -7.68 3.82
C ALA A 53 9.65 -7.14 5.18
N ARG A 54 10.56 -6.50 5.89
CA ARG A 54 10.22 -5.62 7.01
C ARG A 54 9.99 -4.21 6.48
N LEU A 55 8.79 -3.68 6.73
CA LEU A 55 8.37 -2.35 6.31
C LEU A 55 8.30 -1.42 7.51
N CYS A 56 8.21 -0.12 7.27
CA CYS A 56 7.91 0.88 8.29
C CYS A 56 6.73 1.73 7.83
N PHE A 57 5.77 1.94 8.72
CA PHE A 57 4.63 2.84 8.55
C PHE A 57 4.60 3.87 9.69
N GLY A 58 4.38 5.14 9.37
CA GLY A 58 4.34 6.25 10.33
C GLY A 58 5.62 7.10 10.38
N GLY A 59 6.70 6.69 9.68
CA GLY A 59 7.97 7.42 9.60
C GLY A 59 8.95 7.10 10.74
N GLU A 60 10.25 7.17 10.46
CA GLU A 60 11.32 6.74 11.38
C GLU A 60 11.41 7.59 12.67
N GLU A 61 11.02 8.86 12.59
CA GLU A 61 11.00 9.77 13.75
C GLU A 61 9.79 9.54 14.66
N ASN A 62 8.78 8.78 14.21
CA ASN A 62 7.61 8.47 15.01
C ASN A 62 7.93 7.31 15.99
N PRO A 63 7.88 7.54 17.32
CA PRO A 63 8.10 6.47 18.29
C PRO A 63 7.02 5.39 18.26
N GLU A 64 5.83 5.71 17.74
CA GLU A 64 4.68 4.79 17.59
C GLU A 64 4.59 4.20 16.18
N ARG A 65 5.65 4.31 15.37
CA ARG A 65 5.70 3.72 14.03
C ARG A 65 5.46 2.21 14.09
N PHE A 66 4.85 1.69 13.04
CA PHE A 66 4.51 0.28 12.91
C PHE A 66 5.47 -0.38 11.92
N GLU A 67 6.18 -1.42 12.37
CA GLU A 67 7.21 -2.10 11.57
C GLU A 67 6.88 -3.59 11.32
N PRO A 68 5.84 -3.89 10.53
CA PRO A 68 5.45 -5.27 10.27
C PRO A 68 6.45 -5.97 9.33
N THR A 69 6.58 -7.28 9.51
CA THR A 69 7.03 -8.17 8.45
C THR A 69 5.82 -8.58 7.62
N VAL A 70 5.91 -8.40 6.31
CA VAL A 70 4.90 -8.82 5.33
C VAL A 70 5.48 -9.85 4.39
N GLN A 71 4.63 -10.70 3.82
CA GLN A 71 5.04 -11.79 2.95
C GLN A 71 4.02 -12.04 1.83
N ARG A 72 4.41 -12.85 0.84
CA ARG A 72 3.53 -13.26 -0.25
C ARG A 72 2.14 -13.66 0.24
N GLY A 73 1.12 -13.10 -0.42
CA GLY A 73 -0.29 -13.29 -0.10
C GLY A 73 -0.86 -12.25 0.88
N ASP A 74 -0.03 -11.38 1.44
CA ASP A 74 -0.51 -10.25 2.25
C ASP A 74 -0.99 -9.10 1.35
N LEU A 75 -2.09 -8.45 1.75
CA LEU A 75 -2.56 -7.20 1.14
C LEU A 75 -2.52 -6.06 2.17
N ILE A 76 -1.97 -4.92 1.78
CA ILE A 76 -1.74 -3.77 2.64
C ILE A 76 -2.54 -2.60 2.08
N ILE A 77 -3.32 -1.95 2.94
CA ILE A 77 -3.94 -0.66 2.65
C ILE A 77 -3.20 0.41 3.43
N VAL A 78 -2.60 1.36 2.71
CA VAL A 78 -1.89 2.52 3.24
C VAL A 78 -2.78 3.76 3.10
N PRO A 79 -3.32 4.29 4.20
CA PRO A 79 -4.08 5.53 4.16
C PRO A 79 -3.24 6.71 3.65
N ALA A 80 -3.91 7.70 3.05
CA ALA A 80 -3.23 8.89 2.56
C ALA A 80 -2.57 9.61 3.73
N GLY A 81 -1.36 10.12 3.53
CA GLY A 81 -0.57 10.76 4.58
C GLY A 81 0.28 9.83 5.44
N VAL A 82 0.11 8.51 5.36
CA VAL A 82 0.94 7.58 6.12
C VAL A 82 2.30 7.44 5.45
N GLY A 83 3.34 7.95 6.12
CA GLY A 83 4.72 7.75 5.70
C GLY A 83 5.09 6.27 5.71
N HIS A 84 5.66 5.76 4.63
CA HIS A 84 6.06 4.36 4.54
C HIS A 84 7.37 4.15 3.76
N ARG A 85 8.07 3.06 4.07
CA ARG A 85 9.30 2.63 3.39
C ARG A 85 9.65 1.17 3.64
N LEU A 86 10.50 0.64 2.77
CA LEU A 86 11.26 -0.58 3.01
C LEU A 86 12.32 -0.32 4.10
N LEU A 87 12.36 -1.18 5.12
CA LEU A 87 13.47 -1.26 6.07
C LEU A 87 14.46 -2.33 5.65
N GLU A 88 13.95 -3.51 5.31
CA GLU A 88 14.77 -4.68 5.03
C GLU A 88 14.01 -5.61 4.07
N ASP A 89 14.65 -5.97 2.97
CA ASP A 89 14.19 -7.07 2.12
C ASP A 89 14.76 -8.37 2.69
N LEU A 90 13.88 -9.33 3.00
CA LEU A 90 14.21 -10.55 3.73
C LEU A 90 14.43 -11.75 2.79
N HIS A 91 14.54 -11.53 1.47
CA HIS A 91 14.68 -12.62 0.49
C HIS A 91 15.86 -13.56 0.74
N GLY A 92 17.04 -13.10 1.19
CA GLY A 92 18.18 -13.99 1.37
C GLY A 92 18.53 -14.78 0.09
N ASN A 93 18.28 -16.11 0.09
CA ASN A 93 18.40 -16.98 -1.10
C ASN A 93 17.03 -17.36 -1.73
N GLU A 94 15.94 -16.79 -1.23
CA GLU A 94 14.57 -16.93 -1.72
C GLU A 94 14.27 -15.91 -2.82
N GLU A 95 12.99 -15.75 -3.16
CA GLU A 95 12.54 -14.80 -4.19
C GLU A 95 12.56 -13.35 -3.67
N GLU A 96 12.93 -12.41 -4.55
CA GLU A 96 12.96 -10.97 -4.24
C GLU A 96 11.58 -10.45 -3.80
N PHE A 97 11.55 -9.51 -2.86
CA PHE A 97 10.32 -8.89 -2.42
C PHE A 97 9.71 -7.99 -3.51
N GLN A 98 8.51 -8.34 -3.96
CA GLN A 98 7.76 -7.58 -4.96
C GLN A 98 6.27 -7.53 -4.63
N MET A 99 5.64 -6.43 -5.04
CA MET A 99 4.23 -6.17 -4.82
C MET A 99 3.57 -5.62 -6.09
N VAL A 100 2.27 -5.86 -6.23
CA VAL A 100 1.39 -5.08 -7.11
C VAL A 100 0.97 -3.83 -6.35
N GLY A 101 1.18 -2.65 -6.94
CA GLY A 101 0.67 -1.38 -6.44
C GLY A 101 -0.55 -0.90 -7.21
N ALA A 102 -1.62 -0.59 -6.48
CA ALA A 102 -2.90 -0.18 -7.03
C ALA A 102 -3.49 1.02 -6.28
N TYR A 103 -4.30 1.80 -6.99
CA TYR A 103 -4.88 3.05 -6.47
C TYR A 103 -6.33 3.21 -6.92
N PRO A 104 -7.20 3.88 -6.13
CA PRO A 104 -8.56 4.19 -6.55
C PRO A 104 -8.66 4.82 -7.94
N HIS A 105 -9.72 4.49 -8.67
CA HIS A 105 -9.93 4.98 -10.03
C HIS A 105 -9.81 6.51 -10.17
N GLY A 106 -9.07 6.95 -11.19
CA GLY A 106 -8.89 8.36 -11.49
C GLY A 106 -8.00 9.12 -10.50
N LYS A 107 -7.38 8.46 -9.53
CA LYS A 107 -6.38 9.06 -8.65
C LYS A 107 -4.99 8.95 -9.25
N GLN A 108 -4.22 10.02 -9.09
CA GLN A 108 -2.78 10.03 -9.34
C GLN A 108 -2.08 10.23 -8.01
N TRP A 109 -1.18 9.32 -7.68
CA TRP A 109 -0.34 9.41 -6.49
C TRP A 109 0.76 10.47 -6.69
N ASP A 110 1.14 11.12 -5.60
CA ASP A 110 2.26 12.05 -5.58
C ASP A 110 3.29 11.62 -4.56
N MET A 111 4.56 11.87 -4.83
CA MET A 111 5.63 11.57 -3.87
C MET A 111 5.84 12.78 -2.96
N CYS A 112 5.53 12.61 -1.67
CA CYS A 112 5.85 13.59 -0.64
C CYS A 112 6.88 13.02 0.32
N TYR A 113 7.79 13.87 0.80
CA TYR A 113 8.94 13.47 1.62
C TYR A 113 8.98 14.16 3.00
N GLY A 114 7.91 14.86 3.38
CA GLY A 114 7.80 15.56 4.66
C GLY A 114 8.49 16.93 4.66
N LYS A 115 8.72 17.53 3.49
CA LYS A 115 9.41 18.82 3.39
C LYS A 115 8.48 19.98 3.76
N PRO A 116 8.99 21.09 4.31
CA PRO A 116 8.17 22.25 4.69
C PRO A 116 7.25 22.78 3.58
N GLU A 117 7.69 22.72 2.33
CA GLU A 117 6.94 23.19 1.16
C GLU A 117 5.71 22.32 0.86
N GLU A 118 5.69 21.09 1.37
CA GLU A 118 4.60 20.12 1.18
C GLU A 118 3.47 20.32 2.20
N LYS A 119 3.60 21.26 3.14
CA LYS A 119 2.60 21.52 4.19
C LYS A 119 1.20 21.79 3.63
N ALA A 120 1.10 22.45 2.47
CA ALA A 120 -0.18 22.68 1.80
C ALA A 120 -0.80 21.38 1.25
N LYS A 121 0.03 20.41 0.83
CA LYS A 121 -0.44 19.11 0.35
C LYS A 121 -1.06 18.29 1.48
N VAL A 122 -0.44 18.33 2.67
CA VAL A 122 -0.93 17.64 3.88
C VAL A 122 -2.37 18.05 4.22
N GLN A 123 -2.72 19.32 4.01
CA GLN A 123 -4.08 19.80 4.30
C GLN A 123 -5.17 19.16 3.43
N ARG A 124 -4.82 18.57 2.29
CA ARG A 124 -5.77 17.91 1.36
C ARG A 124 -6.05 16.46 1.73
N ILE A 125 -5.23 15.84 2.58
CA ILE A 125 -5.36 14.43 2.96
C ILE A 125 -6.74 14.14 3.57
N LYS A 126 -7.26 15.08 4.38
CA LYS A 126 -8.58 14.97 5.01
C LYS A 126 -9.75 14.88 4.00
N ASP A 127 -9.53 15.32 2.77
CA ASP A 127 -10.52 15.34 1.70
C ASP A 127 -10.39 14.09 0.77
N VAL A 128 -9.42 13.21 1.06
CA VAL A 128 -9.28 11.92 0.36
C VAL A 128 -10.39 10.99 0.84
N ALA A 129 -11.35 10.72 -0.04
CA ALA A 129 -12.44 9.80 0.24
C ALA A 129 -11.92 8.38 0.46
N TRP A 130 -12.50 7.71 1.45
CA TRP A 130 -12.29 6.30 1.67
C TRP A 130 -12.90 5.44 0.54
N PHE A 131 -12.54 4.16 0.52
CA PHE A 131 -13.02 3.21 -0.48
C PHE A 131 -14.54 3.00 -0.42
N ARG A 132 -15.17 2.72 -1.57
CA ARG A 132 -16.62 2.45 -1.65
C ARG A 132 -16.95 0.98 -1.40
N GLN A 133 -16.02 0.11 -1.77
CA GLN A 133 -16.02 -1.32 -1.46
C GLN A 133 -14.60 -1.77 -1.08
N ASP A 134 -14.44 -2.97 -0.54
CA ASP A 134 -13.12 -3.50 -0.22
C ASP A 134 -12.32 -3.80 -1.51
N PRO A 135 -11.06 -3.37 -1.64
CA PRO A 135 -10.26 -3.59 -2.84
C PRO A 135 -10.05 -5.06 -3.20
N LEU A 136 -10.07 -5.97 -2.22
CA LEU A 136 -9.87 -7.40 -2.43
C LEU A 136 -11.19 -8.18 -2.38
N TYR A 137 -12.08 -7.86 -1.45
CA TYR A 137 -13.28 -8.65 -1.17
C TYR A 137 -14.58 -8.04 -1.72
N GLY A 138 -14.54 -6.85 -2.30
CA GLY A 138 -15.73 -6.18 -2.83
C GLY A 138 -16.67 -5.70 -1.72
N VAL A 139 -17.97 -5.95 -1.87
CA VAL A 139 -19.04 -5.26 -1.11
C VAL A 139 -19.11 -5.56 0.38
N ASP A 140 -18.39 -6.58 0.88
CA ASP A 140 -18.41 -7.00 2.28
C ASP A 140 -17.00 -7.43 2.73
N GLY A 141 -16.12 -6.44 2.88
CA GLY A 141 -14.74 -6.67 3.27
C GLY A 141 -14.25 -5.75 4.40
N PRO A 142 -13.12 -6.10 5.04
CA PRO A 142 -12.64 -5.41 6.24
C PRO A 142 -12.44 -3.90 6.08
N ALA A 143 -12.13 -3.41 4.87
CA ALA A 143 -11.94 -1.99 4.61
C ALA A 143 -13.21 -1.14 4.86
N LEU A 144 -14.39 -1.75 4.94
CA LEU A 144 -15.66 -1.04 5.12
C LEU A 144 -16.08 -0.91 6.59
N HIS A 145 -15.30 -1.44 7.52
CA HIS A 145 -15.66 -1.55 8.94
C HIS A 145 -14.68 -0.87 9.89
N ILE A 146 -13.99 0.18 9.43
CA ILE A 146 -12.99 0.95 10.18
C ILE A 146 -13.53 2.26 10.79
#